data_AF-A0A2N2N715-F1
#
_entry.id   AF-A0A2N2N715-F1
#
_cell.length_a   1.000
_cell.length_b   1.000
_cell.length_c   1.000
_cell.angle_alpha   90.00
_cell.angle_beta   90.00
_cell.angle_gamma   90.00
#
_symmetry.space_group_name_H-M   'P 1'
#
loop_
_entity.id
_entity.type
_entity.pdbx_description
1 polymer ?
#
loop_
_entity_poly.entity_id
_entity_poly.type
_entity_poly.pdbx_seq_one_letter_code
_entity_poly.pdbx_strand_id
1 'polypeptide(L)'
;MPKYNQYSSYSKPIKEKPKIHPVWRGIGCLMIIVIPVFSYFTANFLINTRYAFSWVLIPQDLIFTQLKDPLLWVKIFYAVIIALLLFLIMGIITFVIDKFFGPRKRGPYDVK
;
A
#
# COMPACT_ATOMS: atom_id res chain seq x y z
N MET A 1 16.10 3.82 -62.26
CA MET A 1 16.53 4.45 -60.99
C MET A 1 15.29 4.76 -60.15
N PRO A 2 14.92 3.94 -59.15
CA PRO A 2 13.80 4.28 -58.29
C PRO A 2 14.26 5.23 -57.18
N LYS A 3 13.86 6.48 -57.38
CA LYS A 3 13.41 7.52 -56.45
C LYS A 3 13.25 7.07 -54.98
N TYR A 4 14.33 7.17 -54.23
CA TYR A 4 14.26 7.36 -52.79
C TYR A 4 13.48 8.65 -52.53
N ASN A 5 12.31 8.54 -51.91
CA ASN A 5 11.72 9.67 -51.21
C ASN A 5 11.28 9.18 -49.83
N GLN A 6 12.29 9.07 -48.98
CA GLN A 6 12.28 9.50 -47.58
C GLN A 6 10.92 9.41 -46.90
N TYR A 7 10.61 8.21 -46.41
CA TYR A 7 9.88 8.07 -45.17
C TYR A 7 10.72 8.69 -44.06
N SER A 8 10.72 10.02 -43.97
CA SER A 8 10.96 10.67 -42.68
C SER A 8 9.71 10.39 -41.86
N SER A 9 9.65 9.18 -41.31
CA SER A 9 8.80 8.90 -40.17
C SER A 9 9.34 9.80 -39.06
N TYR A 10 8.84 11.03 -39.02
CA TYR A 10 8.97 11.91 -37.89
C TYR A 10 8.20 11.20 -36.79
N SER A 11 8.87 10.24 -36.14
CA SER A 11 8.35 9.58 -34.95
C SER A 11 8.11 10.72 -33.97
N LYS A 12 6.85 11.15 -33.86
CA LYS A 12 6.44 12.11 -32.83
C LYS A 12 7.00 11.52 -31.54
N PRO A 13 7.78 12.29 -30.76
CA PRO A 13 8.38 11.76 -29.55
C PRO A 13 7.25 11.12 -28.75
N ILE A 14 7.38 9.80 -28.50
CA ILE A 14 6.48 9.05 -27.65
C ILE A 14 6.37 9.88 -26.38
N LYS A 15 5.23 10.55 -26.18
CA LYS A 15 5.02 11.40 -25.00
C LYS A 15 5.24 10.47 -23.81
N GLU A 16 6.34 10.71 -23.10
CA GLU A 16 6.78 9.86 -22.00
C GLU A 16 5.59 9.64 -21.08
N LYS A 17 5.36 8.37 -20.71
CA LYS A 17 4.34 8.02 -19.73
C LYS A 17 4.53 8.97 -18.54
N PRO A 18 3.46 9.60 -18.03
CA PRO A 18 3.56 10.51 -16.91
C PRO A 18 4.32 9.80 -15.80
N LYS A 19 5.52 10.31 -15.50
CA LYS A 19 6.40 9.75 -14.47
C LYS A 19 5.63 9.87 -13.16
N ILE A 20 5.41 8.75 -12.49
CA ILE A 20 4.82 8.74 -11.13
C ILE A 20 5.61 9.74 -10.30
N HIS A 21 4.92 10.70 -9.69
CA HIS A 21 5.59 11.79 -8.99
C HIS A 21 6.48 11.18 -7.89
N PRO A 22 7.77 11.56 -7.78
CA PRO A 22 8.73 10.90 -6.89
C PRO A 22 8.29 10.93 -5.42
N VAL A 23 7.53 11.96 -5.02
CA VAL A 23 6.93 12.11 -3.69
C VAL A 23 6.00 10.93 -3.34
N TRP A 24 5.22 10.43 -4.31
CA TRP A 24 4.32 9.29 -4.11
C TRP A 24 5.07 7.96 -3.92
N ARG A 25 6.30 7.84 -4.44
CA ARG A 25 7.16 6.68 -4.15
C ARG A 25 7.78 6.78 -2.75
N GLY A 26 8.11 7.99 -2.31
CA GLY A 26 8.64 8.25 -0.96
C GLY A 26 7.64 7.94 0.14
N ILE A 27 6.37 8.33 -0.01
CA ILE A 27 5.34 8.09 1.01
C ILE A 27 5.11 6.60 1.26
N GLY A 28 5.11 5.78 0.19
CA GLY A 28 4.95 4.33 0.30
C GLY A 28 6.13 3.68 1.02
N CYS A 29 7.36 4.12 0.73
CA CYS A 29 8.56 3.60 1.38
C CYS A 29 8.58 3.92 2.88
N LEU A 30 8.22 5.15 3.27
CA LEU A 30 8.13 5.54 4.68
C LEU A 30 7.05 4.73 5.42
N MET A 31 5.90 4.50 4.77
CA MET A 31 4.78 3.74 5.35
C MET A 31 5.14 2.28 5.64
N ILE A 32 6.05 1.66 4.87
CA ILE A 32 6.52 0.30 5.15
C ILE A 32 7.16 0.17 6.53
N ILE A 33 7.76 1.24 7.06
CA ILE A 33 8.38 1.24 8.39
C ILE A 33 7.39 1.75 9.44
N VAL A 34 6.65 2.83 9.13
CA VAL A 34 5.75 3.46 10.10
C VAL A 34 4.56 2.58 10.44
N ILE A 35 3.96 1.90 9.45
CA ILE A 35 2.76 1.09 9.68
C ILE A 35 3.02 -0.10 10.62
N PRO A 36 4.08 -0.92 10.44
CA PRO A 36 4.36 -2.01 11.38
C PRO A 36 4.62 -1.55 12.81
N VAL A 37 5.36 -0.45 12.98
CA VAL A 37 5.66 0.13 14.29
C VAL A 37 4.37 0.59 14.96
N PHE A 38 3.58 1.40 14.26
CA PHE A 38 2.30 1.91 14.78
C PHE A 38 1.32 0.78 15.07
N SER A 39 1.29 -0.23 14.22
CA SER A 39 0.43 -1.39 14.37
C SER A 39 0.75 -2.19 15.64
N TYR A 40 2.03 -2.38 15.95
CA TYR A 40 2.44 -3.05 17.18
C TYR A 40 1.99 -2.30 18.44
N PHE A 41 2.15 -0.97 18.48
CA PHE A 41 1.68 -0.14 19.59
C PHE A 41 0.16 -0.23 19.74
N THR A 42 -0.56 -0.16 18.62
CA THR A 42 -2.03 -0.26 18.60
C THR A 42 -2.50 -1.64 19.09
N ALA A 43 -1.86 -2.72 18.65
CA ALA A 43 -2.17 -4.07 19.11
C ALA A 43 -1.94 -4.22 20.63
N ASN A 44 -0.82 -3.71 21.14
CA ASN A 44 -0.53 -3.74 22.58
C ASN A 44 -1.56 -2.93 23.37
N PHE A 45 -1.91 -1.72 22.91
CA PHE A 45 -2.94 -0.89 23.53
C PHE A 45 -4.31 -1.57 23.53
N LEU A 46 -4.70 -2.20 22.43
CA LEU A 46 -5.98 -2.88 22.27
C LEU A 46 -6.11 -4.08 23.25
N ILE A 47 -5.04 -4.86 23.40
CA ILE A 47 -5.00 -6.00 24.33
C ILE A 47 -5.03 -5.53 25.79
N ASN A 48 -4.31 -4.46 26.13
CA ASN A 48 -4.31 -3.90 27.49
C ASN A 48 -5.66 -3.30 27.86
N THR A 49 -6.39 -2.76 26.87
CA THR A 49 -7.70 -2.10 27.04
C THR A 49 -8.88 -3.03 26.75
N ARG A 50 -8.67 -4.36 26.84
CA ARG A 50 -9.71 -5.37 26.54
C ARG A 50 -11.03 -5.17 27.28
N TYR A 51 -10.99 -4.63 28.50
CA TYR A 51 -12.18 -4.43 29.32
C TYR A 51 -13.15 -3.40 28.71
N ALA A 52 -12.64 -2.45 27.93
CA ALA A 52 -13.48 -1.49 27.21
C ALA A 52 -14.01 -2.06 25.89
N PHE A 53 -13.43 -3.13 25.38
CA PHE A 53 -13.67 -3.66 24.04
C PHE A 53 -14.02 -5.15 24.10
N SER A 54 -15.30 -5.46 24.35
CA SER A 54 -15.82 -6.82 24.46
C SER A 54 -15.60 -7.71 23.22
N TRP A 55 -15.41 -7.10 22.04
CA TRP A 55 -15.10 -7.76 20.77
C TRP A 55 -13.65 -8.25 20.62
N VAL A 56 -12.74 -7.88 21.52
CA VAL A 56 -11.33 -8.30 21.47
C VAL A 56 -11.18 -9.63 22.22
N LEU A 57 -11.31 -10.73 21.49
CA LEU A 57 -11.19 -12.09 22.02
C LEU A 57 -9.75 -12.59 21.93
N ILE A 58 -9.13 -12.90 23.08
CA ILE A 58 -7.77 -13.47 23.09
C ILE A 58 -7.86 -14.97 22.80
N PRO A 59 -7.38 -15.47 21.65
CA PRO A 59 -7.35 -16.90 21.39
C PRO A 59 -6.35 -17.56 22.35
N GLN A 60 -6.81 -18.55 23.12
CA GLN A 60 -5.97 -19.25 24.09
C GLN A 60 -4.90 -20.13 23.41
N ASP A 61 -5.16 -20.55 22.17
CA ASP A 61 -4.22 -21.36 21.37
C ASP A 61 -2.93 -20.62 21.01
N LEU A 62 -2.94 -19.28 21.05
CA LEU A 62 -1.76 -18.45 20.77
C LEU A 62 -1.00 -18.07 22.06
N ILE A 63 -1.41 -18.57 23.22
CA ILE A 63 -0.74 -18.29 24.49
C ILE A 63 0.37 -19.32 24.70
N PHE A 64 1.62 -18.87 24.60
CA PHE A 64 2.78 -19.71 24.89
C PHE A 64 3.37 -19.33 26.25
N THR A 65 3.02 -20.10 27.27
CA THR A 65 3.45 -19.90 28.67
C THR A 65 4.95 -20.11 28.92
N GLN A 66 5.69 -20.67 27.96
CA GLN A 66 7.15 -20.87 28.04
C GLN A 66 7.96 -19.61 27.71
N LEU A 67 7.33 -18.55 27.20
CA LEU A 67 7.99 -17.29 26.87
C LEU A 67 7.88 -16.28 28.02
N LYS A 68 8.84 -15.36 28.10
CA LYS A 68 8.85 -14.24 29.07
C LYS A 68 7.59 -13.38 28.96
N ASP A 69 7.07 -13.22 27.74
CA ASP A 69 5.78 -12.58 27.45
C ASP A 69 4.80 -13.61 26.86
N PRO A 70 3.84 -14.14 27.64
CA PRO A 70 2.95 -15.21 27.19
C PRO A 70 1.97 -14.77 26.09
N LEU A 71 1.73 -13.45 25.93
CA LEU A 71 0.83 -12.89 24.91
C LEU A 71 1.57 -12.36 23.66
N LEU A 72 2.86 -12.66 23.50
CA LEU A 72 3.67 -12.11 22.40
C LEU A 72 3.08 -12.48 21.02
N TRP A 73 2.69 -13.74 20.83
CA TRP A 73 2.08 -14.20 19.58
C TRP A 73 0.72 -13.56 19.31
N VAL A 74 -0.10 -13.37 20.34
CA VAL A 74 -1.38 -12.65 20.24
C VAL A 74 -1.13 -11.21 19.77
N LYS A 75 -0.15 -10.51 20.38
CA LYS A 75 0.24 -9.15 19.98
C LYS A 75 0.68 -9.08 18.51
N ILE A 76 1.52 -10.03 18.07
CA ILE A 76 1.97 -10.09 16.68
C ILE A 76 0.79 -10.36 15.74
N PHE A 77 -0.09 -11.29 16.07
CA PHE A 77 -1.25 -11.63 15.25
C PHE A 77 -2.16 -10.42 15.03
N TYR A 78 -2.51 -9.70 16.11
CA TYR A 78 -3.27 -8.46 16.00
C TYR A 78 -2.51 -7.36 15.25
N ALA A 79 -1.21 -7.23 15.47
CA ALA A 79 -0.39 -6.26 14.75
C ALA A 79 -0.34 -6.56 13.24
N VAL A 80 -0.32 -7.83 12.84
CA VAL A 80 -0.39 -8.20 11.40
C VAL A 80 -1.75 -7.82 10.82
N ILE A 81 -2.84 -8.11 11.52
CA ILE A 81 -4.20 -7.75 11.08
C ILE A 81 -4.35 -6.23 10.93
N ILE A 82 -3.96 -5.47 11.95
CA ILE A 82 -4.06 -4.00 11.94
C ILE A 82 -3.17 -3.43 10.83
N ALA A 83 -1.95 -3.94 10.65
CA ALA A 83 -1.05 -3.49 9.60
C ALA A 83 -1.65 -3.74 8.21
N LEU A 84 -2.20 -4.93 7.97
CA LEU A 84 -2.85 -5.28 6.70
C LEU A 84 -4.02 -4.34 6.43
N LEU A 85 -4.85 -4.06 7.45
CA LEU A 85 -5.98 -3.14 7.35
C LEU A 85 -5.51 -1.70 7.01
N LEU A 86 -4.44 -1.21 7.65
CA LEU A 86 -3.85 0.09 7.34
C LEU A 86 -3.28 0.16 5.92
N PHE A 87 -2.57 -0.88 5.47
CA PHE A 87 -2.08 -0.96 4.10
C PHE A 87 -3.22 -1.01 3.08
N LEU A 88 -4.31 -1.71 3.40
CA LEU A 88 -5.52 -1.77 2.57
C LEU A 88 -6.17 -0.39 2.46
N ILE A 89 -6.36 0.31 3.59
CA ILE A 89 -6.87 1.68 3.59
C ILE A 89 -5.99 2.58 2.73
N MET A 90 -4.67 2.52 2.91
CA MET A 90 -3.73 3.32 2.12
C MET A 90 -3.84 2.98 0.63
N GLY A 91 -3.96 1.71 0.26
CA GLY A 91 -4.16 1.26 -1.12
C GLY A 91 -5.48 1.77 -1.74
N ILE A 92 -6.56 1.85 -0.95
CA ILE A 92 -7.81 2.46 -1.39
C ILE A 92 -7.61 3.95 -1.61
N ILE A 93 -6.94 4.65 -0.69
CA ILE A 93 -6.67 6.09 -0.82
C ILE A 93 -5.86 6.37 -2.09
N THR A 94 -4.78 5.62 -2.34
CA THR A 94 -3.97 5.79 -3.55
C THR A 94 -4.78 5.50 -4.81
N PHE A 95 -5.59 4.43 -4.82
CA PHE A 95 -6.46 4.11 -5.94
C PHE A 95 -7.48 5.22 -6.25
N VAL A 96 -8.10 5.79 -5.21
CA VAL A 96 -9.05 6.90 -5.36
C VAL A 96 -8.34 8.13 -5.92
N ILE A 97 -7.17 8.48 -5.39
CA ILE A 97 -6.40 9.64 -5.86
C ILE A 97 -5.95 9.45 -7.30
N ASP A 98 -5.46 8.26 -7.67
CA ASP A 98 -5.10 7.94 -9.04
C ASP A 98 -6.31 7.95 -9.97
N LYS A 99 -7.51 7.61 -9.49
CA LYS A 99 -8.73 7.69 -10.29
C LYS A 99 -9.15 9.14 -10.57
N PHE A 100 -9.00 10.05 -9.61
CA PHE A 100 -9.43 11.45 -9.75
C PHE A 100 -8.37 12.36 -10.38
N PHE A 101 -7.12 12.21 -9.96
CA PHE A 101 -5.99 13.05 -10.36
C PHE A 101 -5.06 12.37 -11.36
N GLY A 102 -5.30 11.09 -11.66
CA GLY A 102 -4.49 10.35 -12.61
C GLY A 102 -4.65 10.86 -14.04
N PRO A 103 -3.58 10.78 -14.84
CA PRO A 103 -3.61 11.14 -16.24
C PRO A 103 -4.57 10.22 -17.01
N ARG A 104 -5.39 10.78 -17.90
CA ARG A 104 -6.30 10.00 -18.74
C ARG A 104 -5.49 8.98 -19.55
N LYS A 105 -5.73 7.68 -19.33
CA LYS A 105 -5.18 6.62 -20.18
C LYS A 105 -5.78 6.80 -21.58
N ARG A 106 -4.93 7.05 -22.57
CA ARG A 106 -5.33 7.15 -23.97
C ARG A 106 -6.00 5.83 -24.40
N GLY A 107 -7.18 5.92 -25.00
CA GLY A 107 -7.90 4.77 -25.53
C GLY A 107 -7.23 4.19 -26.79
N PRO A 108 -7.62 2.98 -27.23
CA PRO A 108 -7.04 2.32 -28.40
C PRO A 108 -7.19 3.10 -29.72
N TYR A 109 -8.11 4.08 -29.76
CA TYR A 109 -8.34 4.98 -30.89
C TYR A 109 -7.66 6.34 -30.78
N ASP A 110 -6.84 6.58 -29.75
CA ASP A 110 -6.04 7.82 -29.65
C ASP A 110 -4.75 7.66 -30.49
N VAL A 111 -4.96 7.37 -31.78
CA VAL A 111 -3.95 7.30 -32.83
C VAL A 111 -3.93 8.64 -33.58
N LYS A 112 -2.75 9.20 -33.80
CA LYS A 112 -2.56 10.44 -34.57
C LYS A 112 -1.29 10.40 -35.40
#